data_AF-A0A7V2RU55-F1
#
_entry.id   AF-A0A7V2RU55-F1
#
_cell.length_a   1.000
_cell.length_b   1.000
_cell.length_c   1.000
_cell.angle_alpha   90.00
_cell.angle_beta   90.00
_cell.angle_gamma   90.00
#
_symmetry.space_group_name_H-M   'P 1'
#
loop_
_entity.id
_entity.type
_entity.pdbx_description
1 polymer ?
#
loop_
_entity_poly.entity_id
_entity_poly.type
_entity_poly.pdbx_seq_one_letter_code
_entity_poly.pdbx_strand_id
1 'polypeptide(L)'
;MQVDRIDPEQAFRAGLLGLPLHAALAPRGLAEAQAGFAHGPNEETALATRRLPGLRDPQAAFETGRALRFIARLFDRAGAPERVGRQFRDNLAAAILTHHMRHTGRPWRVEDTVEMFVELYGRVLGGADVEIVRRRILEHARHLPEPTTPPASRARSRLMRVLRGSRAASF
;
A
#
# COMPACT_ATOMS: atom_id res chain seq x y z
N MET A 1 7.62 -23.18 -3.59
CA MET A 1 8.28 -21.88 -3.30
C MET A 1 8.20 -21.69 -1.79
N GLN A 2 9.33 -21.59 -1.09
CA GLN A 2 9.43 -21.77 0.36
C GLN A 2 9.07 -20.48 1.11
N VAL A 3 7.77 -20.24 1.31
CA VAL A 3 7.22 -19.05 2.01
C VAL A 3 7.52 -19.06 3.51
N ASP A 4 7.75 -20.25 4.09
CA ASP A 4 8.01 -20.47 5.53
C ASP A 4 9.29 -19.81 6.08
N ARG A 5 10.12 -19.22 5.23
CA ARG A 5 11.37 -18.54 5.62
C ARG A 5 11.29 -17.01 5.61
N ILE A 6 10.19 -16.42 5.16
CA ILE A 6 10.05 -14.97 5.09
C ILE A 6 9.66 -14.45 6.47
N ASP A 7 10.45 -13.52 7.02
CA ASP A 7 10.08 -12.79 8.24
C ASP A 7 8.79 -11.96 8.00
N PRO A 8 7.71 -12.17 8.77
CA PRO A 8 6.47 -11.40 8.63
C PRO A 8 6.66 -9.88 8.71
N GLU A 9 7.64 -9.39 9.48
CA GLU A 9 7.94 -7.95 9.54
C GLU A 9 8.47 -7.46 8.18
N GLN A 10 9.37 -8.23 7.54
CA GLN A 10 9.91 -7.90 6.23
C GLN A 10 8.85 -8.03 5.13
N ALA A 11 7.97 -9.03 5.22
CA ALA A 11 6.85 -9.20 4.31
C ALA A 11 5.88 -8.01 4.39
N PHE A 12 5.50 -7.60 5.60
CA PHE A 12 4.69 -6.40 5.83
C PHE A 12 5.35 -5.15 5.22
N ARG A 13 6.66 -4.97 5.43
CA ARG A 13 7.40 -3.84 4.86
C ARG A 13 7.51 -3.90 3.34
N ALA A 14 7.67 -5.07 2.74
CA ALA A 14 7.62 -5.23 1.29
C ALA A 14 6.25 -4.81 0.75
N GLY A 15 5.17 -5.23 1.41
CA GLY A 15 3.80 -4.84 1.07
C GLY A 15 3.58 -3.33 1.15
N LEU A 16 3.95 -2.69 2.26
CA LEU A 16 3.87 -1.23 2.41
C LEU A 16 4.65 -0.49 1.31
N LEU A 17 5.82 -0.98 0.94
CA LEU A 17 6.66 -0.35 -0.09
C LEU A 17 6.20 -0.65 -1.51
N GLY A 18 5.22 -1.54 -1.70
CA GLY A 18 4.75 -1.97 -3.03
C GLY A 18 5.78 -2.83 -3.77
N LEU A 19 6.72 -3.43 -3.03
CA LEU A 19 7.71 -4.36 -3.56
C LEU A 19 7.07 -5.75 -3.71
N PRO A 20 7.61 -6.62 -4.56
CA PRO A 20 7.14 -8.00 -4.61
C PRO A 20 7.48 -8.75 -3.32
N LEU A 21 6.67 -9.73 -2.92
CA LEU A 21 6.86 -10.48 -1.67
C LEU A 21 8.27 -11.11 -1.58
N HIS A 22 8.81 -11.63 -2.67
CA HIS A 22 10.16 -12.21 -2.67
C HIS A 22 11.28 -11.19 -2.38
N ALA A 23 11.02 -9.89 -2.51
CA ALA A 23 11.97 -8.85 -2.09
C ALA A 23 12.15 -8.83 -0.56
N ALA A 24 11.25 -9.46 0.21
CA ALA A 24 11.41 -9.66 1.66
C ALA A 24 12.43 -10.77 2.00
N LEU A 25 12.97 -11.49 1.02
CA LEU A 25 14.06 -12.46 1.21
C LEU A 25 15.45 -11.84 1.02
N ALA A 26 15.53 -10.66 0.40
CA ALA A 26 16.80 -10.01 0.14
C ALA A 26 17.23 -9.22 1.39
N PRO A 27 18.40 -9.51 1.99
CA PRO A 27 18.94 -8.65 3.04
C PRO A 27 19.12 -7.25 2.46
N ARG A 28 18.33 -6.30 2.98
CA ARG A 28 18.53 -4.88 2.66
C ARG A 28 19.86 -4.48 3.29
N GLY A 29 20.91 -4.50 2.48
CA GLY A 29 22.21 -3.94 2.86
C GLY A 29 22.07 -2.45 3.20
N LEU A 30 23.15 -1.85 3.70
CA LEU A 30 23.27 -0.41 4.01
C LEU A 30 22.94 0.54 2.82
N ALA A 31 22.68 -0.01 1.63
CA ALA A 31 22.04 0.71 0.53
C ALA A 31 20.58 1.01 0.93
N GLU A 32 20.40 2.21 1.47
CA GLU A 32 19.15 2.98 1.54
C GLU A 32 17.89 2.16 1.23
N ALA A 33 17.16 1.76 2.28
CA ALA A 33 15.79 1.31 2.10
C ALA A 33 15.07 2.39 1.28
N GLN A 34 14.74 2.09 0.01
CA GLN A 34 14.10 3.05 -0.89
C GLN A 34 12.95 3.71 -0.13
N ALA A 35 13.12 4.99 0.18
CA ALA A 35 12.05 5.79 0.75
C ALA A 35 10.98 5.86 -0.33
N GLY A 36 9.92 5.06 -0.18
CA GLY A 36 8.80 5.11 -1.10
C GLY A 36 8.27 6.54 -1.12
N PHE A 37 8.12 7.12 -2.30
CA PHE A 37 7.48 8.44 -2.42
C PHE A 37 6.05 8.34 -1.87
N ALA A 38 5.76 9.17 -0.87
CA ALA A 38 4.40 9.35 -0.34
C ALA A 38 3.65 10.37 -1.20
N HIS A 39 2.37 10.10 -1.46
CA HIS A 39 1.48 11.03 -2.16
C HIS A 39 0.74 11.98 -1.20
N GLY A 40 0.85 11.77 0.11
CA GLY A 40 0.22 12.60 1.14
C GLY A 40 0.61 12.18 2.56
N PRO A 41 0.12 12.93 3.58
CA PRO A 41 0.53 12.77 4.97
C PRO A 41 0.06 11.44 5.61
N ASN A 42 -1.08 10.89 5.18
CA ASN A 42 -1.54 9.60 5.68
C ASN A 42 -0.68 8.46 5.10
N GLU A 43 -0.32 8.51 3.82
CA GLU A 43 0.61 7.54 3.22
C GLU A 43 2.00 7.62 3.88
N GLU A 44 2.50 8.82 4.17
CA GLU A 44 3.76 9.01 4.91
C GLU A 44 3.72 8.32 6.28
N THR A 45 2.63 8.52 7.03
CA THR A 45 2.39 7.84 8.31
C THR A 45 2.38 6.32 8.15
N ALA A 46 1.72 5.79 7.12
CA ALA A 46 1.70 4.36 6.84
C ALA A 46 3.11 3.84 6.53
N LEU A 47 3.87 4.55 5.69
CA LEU A 47 5.25 4.20 5.34
C LEU A 47 6.23 4.29 6.52
N ALA A 48 5.95 5.12 7.53
CA ALA A 48 6.72 5.14 8.78
C ALA A 48 6.50 3.88 9.64
N THR A 49 5.42 3.11 9.40
CA THR A 49 5.06 1.92 10.20
C THR A 49 6.01 0.76 9.91
N ARG A 50 6.91 0.45 10.84
CA ARG A 50 7.93 -0.59 10.64
C ARG A 50 7.39 -2.02 10.76
N ARG A 51 6.41 -2.23 11.63
CA ARG A 51 5.83 -3.54 11.91
C ARG A 51 4.44 -3.40 12.53
N LEU A 52 3.66 -4.47 12.47
CA LEU A 52 2.42 -4.64 13.22
C LEU A 52 2.52 -5.94 14.03
N PRO A 53 2.75 -5.87 15.36
CA PRO A 53 2.87 -7.06 16.21
C PRO A 53 1.62 -7.93 16.13
N GLY A 54 1.80 -9.24 16.10
CA GLY A 54 0.71 -10.23 16.03
C GLY A 54 0.46 -10.81 14.63
N LEU A 55 1.03 -10.21 13.58
CA LEU A 55 1.09 -10.84 12.26
C LEU A 55 2.18 -11.92 12.25
N ARG A 56 1.76 -13.17 12.08
CA ARG A 56 2.66 -14.34 12.07
C ARG A 56 2.79 -15.01 10.71
N ASP A 57 1.82 -14.82 9.83
CA ASP A 57 1.83 -15.35 8.48
C ASP A 57 2.45 -14.32 7.52
N PRO A 58 3.51 -14.66 6.77
CA PRO A 58 4.19 -13.70 5.89
C PRO A 58 3.29 -13.19 4.76
N GLN A 59 2.45 -14.03 4.18
CA GLN A 59 1.54 -13.65 3.10
C GLN A 59 0.50 -12.64 3.61
N ALA A 60 -0.15 -12.93 4.73
CA ALA A 60 -1.11 -12.04 5.37
C ALA A 60 -0.45 -10.74 5.80
N ALA A 61 0.80 -10.79 6.29
CA ALA A 61 1.55 -9.60 6.66
C ALA A 61 1.82 -8.71 5.45
N PHE A 62 2.26 -9.29 4.33
CA PHE A 62 2.43 -8.60 3.06
C PHE A 62 1.15 -7.94 2.56
N GLU A 63 0.05 -8.70 2.49
CA GLU A 63 -1.25 -8.18 2.04
C GLU A 63 -1.77 -7.07 2.97
N THR A 64 -1.59 -7.21 4.28
CA THR A 64 -1.95 -6.18 5.27
C THR A 64 -1.17 -4.89 5.03
N GLY A 65 0.14 -4.97 4.75
CA GLY A 65 0.95 -3.81 4.41
C GLY A 65 0.46 -3.10 3.15
N ARG A 66 0.05 -3.86 2.13
CA ARG A 66 -0.52 -3.30 0.90
C ARG A 66 -1.88 -2.64 1.11
N ALA A 67 -2.77 -3.31 1.84
CA ALA A 67 -4.06 -2.77 2.20
C ALA A 67 -3.91 -1.45 2.98
N LEU A 68 -3.03 -1.42 3.98
CA LEU A 68 -2.75 -0.22 4.79
C LEU A 68 -2.26 0.94 3.91
N ARG A 69 -1.30 0.70 3.00
CA ARG A 69 -0.82 1.76 2.09
C ARG A 69 -1.94 2.26 1.16
N PHE A 70 -2.77 1.37 0.64
CA PHE A 70 -3.88 1.74 -0.23
C PHE A 70 -4.93 2.56 0.53
N ILE A 71 -5.31 2.15 1.73
CA ILE A 71 -6.24 2.87 2.60
C ILE A 71 -5.70 4.27 2.94
N ALA A 72 -4.41 4.38 3.26
CA ALA A 72 -3.78 5.67 3.51
C ALA A 72 -3.88 6.62 2.30
N ARG A 73 -3.67 6.10 1.08
CA ARG A 73 -3.88 6.87 -0.16
C ARG A 73 -5.35 7.26 -0.37
N LEU A 74 -6.31 6.45 0.07
CA LEU A 74 -7.73 6.82 0.03
C LEU A 74 -8.00 8.01 0.97
N PHE A 75 -7.45 8.00 2.18
CA PHE A 75 -7.54 9.14 3.10
C PHE A 75 -6.93 10.41 2.51
N ASP A 76 -5.73 10.31 1.92
CA ASP A 76 -5.08 11.45 1.27
C ASP A 76 -5.93 12.02 0.11
N ARG A 77 -6.48 11.15 -0.75
CA ARG A 77 -7.37 11.57 -1.85
C ARG A 77 -8.67 12.19 -1.36
N ALA A 78 -9.18 11.75 -0.22
CA ALA A 78 -10.37 12.32 0.42
C ALA A 78 -10.07 13.63 1.17
N GLY A 79 -8.82 14.08 1.23
CA GLY A 79 -8.42 15.26 2.00
C GLY A 79 -8.52 15.06 3.51
N ALA A 80 -8.52 13.82 3.99
CA ALA A 80 -8.62 13.52 5.41
C ALA A 80 -7.34 13.98 6.14
N PRO A 81 -7.46 14.60 7.32
CA PRO A 81 -6.29 15.04 8.07
C PRO A 81 -5.48 13.84 8.57
N GLU A 82 -4.15 13.97 8.65
CA GLU A 82 -3.20 12.92 9.05
C GLU A 82 -3.59 12.16 10.33
N ARG A 83 -4.23 12.85 11.28
CA ARG A 83 -4.72 12.24 12.53
C ARG A 83 -5.68 11.06 12.29
N VAL A 84 -6.44 11.07 11.20
CA VAL A 84 -7.36 9.98 10.81
C VAL A 84 -6.57 8.74 10.40
N GLY A 85 -5.54 8.91 9.56
CA GLY A 85 -4.65 7.81 9.18
C GLY A 85 -3.89 7.23 10.38
N ARG A 86 -3.37 8.08 11.28
CA ARG A 86 -2.74 7.62 12.53
C ARG A 86 -3.71 6.82 13.39
N GLN A 87 -4.92 7.32 13.61
CA GLN A 87 -5.93 6.64 14.40
C GLN A 87 -6.31 5.28 13.78
N PHE A 88 -6.49 5.21 12.46
CA PHE A 88 -6.74 3.94 11.78
C PHE A 88 -5.60 2.95 11.97
N ARG A 89 -4.35 3.38 11.78
CA ARG A 89 -3.16 2.53 12.00
C ARG A 89 -3.11 2.01 13.43
N ASP A 90 -3.38 2.86 14.42
CA ASP A 90 -3.32 2.48 15.84
C ASP A 90 -4.44 1.50 16.20
N ASN A 91 -5.65 1.73 15.68
CA ASN A 91 -6.76 0.78 15.80
C ASN A 91 -6.43 -0.56 15.14
N LEU A 92 -5.78 -0.55 13.96
CA LEU A 92 -5.35 -1.77 13.28
C LEU A 92 -4.36 -2.57 14.12
N ALA A 93 -3.34 -1.89 14.66
CA ALA A 93 -2.34 -2.53 15.51
C ALA A 93 -2.98 -3.16 16.76
N ALA A 94 -3.89 -2.44 17.41
CA ALA A 94 -4.62 -2.93 18.57
C ALA A 94 -5.51 -4.14 18.22
N ALA A 95 -6.20 -4.11 17.08
CA ALA A 95 -7.07 -5.19 16.62
C ALA A 95 -6.28 -6.47 16.31
N ILE A 96 -5.16 -6.35 15.59
CA ILE A 96 -4.26 -7.47 15.28
C ILE A 96 -3.73 -8.09 16.57
N LEU A 97 -3.23 -7.27 17.50
CA LEU A 97 -2.69 -7.75 18.77
C LEU A 97 -3.77 -8.45 19.60
N THR A 98 -4.96 -7.86 19.68
CA THR A 98 -6.10 -8.44 20.42
C THR A 98 -6.54 -9.76 19.81
N HIS A 99 -6.67 -9.83 18.48
CA HIS A 99 -6.97 -11.07 17.75
C HIS A 99 -5.92 -12.14 18.04
N HIS A 100 -4.66 -11.74 18.05
CA HIS A 100 -3.55 -12.63 18.36
C HIS A 100 -3.62 -13.19 19.78
N MET A 101 -3.85 -12.33 20.78
CA MET A 101 -3.95 -12.72 22.19
C MET A 101 -5.16 -13.61 22.49
N ARG A 102 -6.25 -13.48 21.72
CA ARG A 102 -7.46 -14.30 21.90
C ARG A 102 -7.31 -15.73 21.39
N HIS A 103 -6.15 -16.12 20.86
CA HIS A 103 -5.86 -17.48 20.37
C HIS A 103 -6.98 -18.09 19.52
N THR A 104 -7.53 -17.29 18.60
CA THR A 104 -8.75 -17.62 17.82
C THR A 104 -8.59 -18.80 16.84
N GLY A 105 -7.45 -19.50 16.83
CA GLY A 105 -7.15 -20.63 15.97
C GLY A 105 -6.90 -20.28 14.49
N ARG A 106 -7.40 -19.14 14.01
CA ARG A 106 -7.15 -18.65 12.64
C ARG A 106 -6.16 -17.47 12.62
N PRO A 107 -5.26 -17.40 11.62
CA PRO A 107 -4.39 -16.24 11.43
C PRO A 107 -5.21 -15.00 11.07
N TRP A 108 -4.69 -13.82 11.41
CA TRP A 108 -5.19 -12.55 10.86
C TRP A 108 -4.99 -12.54 9.35
N ARG A 109 -5.99 -12.11 8.59
CA ARG A 109 -5.93 -12.03 7.14
C ARG A 109 -6.24 -10.62 6.64
N VAL A 110 -5.97 -10.37 5.36
CA VAL A 110 -6.26 -9.08 4.75
C VAL A 110 -7.73 -8.71 4.84
N GLU A 111 -8.64 -9.68 4.76
CA GLU A 111 -10.08 -9.45 4.91
C GLU A 111 -10.39 -8.77 6.24
N ASP A 112 -9.73 -9.16 7.33
CA ASP A 112 -9.94 -8.58 8.67
C ASP A 112 -9.54 -7.10 8.72
N THR A 113 -8.48 -6.74 7.98
CA THR A 113 -8.04 -5.35 7.83
C THR A 113 -9.07 -4.51 7.08
N VAL A 114 -9.65 -5.07 6.01
CA VAL A 114 -10.66 -4.39 5.20
C VAL A 114 -11.99 -4.30 5.95
N GLU A 115 -12.42 -5.35 6.65
CA GLU A 115 -13.62 -5.31 7.49
C GLU A 115 -13.53 -4.22 8.54
N MET A 116 -12.40 -4.14 9.24
CA MET A 116 -12.21 -3.10 10.25
C MET A 116 -12.25 -1.69 9.64
N PHE A 117 -11.68 -1.50 8.43
CA PHE A 117 -11.79 -0.23 7.72
C PHE A 117 -13.25 0.12 7.37
N VAL A 118 -14.00 -0.85 6.83
CA VAL A 118 -15.41 -0.69 6.46
C VAL A 118 -16.27 -0.44 7.70
N GLU A 119 -16.02 -1.11 8.81
CA GLU A 119 -16.71 -0.90 10.08
C GLU A 119 -16.50 0.53 10.60
N LEU A 120 -15.25 1.01 10.60
CA LEU A 120 -14.90 2.33 11.13
C LEU A 120 -15.35 3.48 10.22
N TYR A 121 -15.29 3.31 8.90
CA TYR A 121 -15.44 4.41 7.94
C TYR A 121 -16.55 4.23 6.91
N GLY A 122 -17.23 3.08 6.88
CA GLY A 122 -18.31 2.80 5.92
C GLY A 122 -19.49 3.76 6.01
N ARG A 123 -19.78 4.28 7.22
CA ARG A 123 -20.79 5.33 7.41
C ARG A 123 -20.42 6.65 6.73
N VAL A 124 -19.13 6.95 6.63
CA VAL A 124 -18.62 8.17 5.98
C VAL A 124 -18.58 7.99 4.46
N LEU A 125 -18.34 6.76 3.98
CA LEU A 125 -18.23 6.45 2.56
C LEU A 125 -19.57 6.29 1.84
N GLY A 126 -20.65 5.92 2.55
CA GLY A 126 -21.95 5.60 1.93
C GLY A 126 -22.03 4.16 1.41
N GLY A 127 -23.20 3.53 1.54
CA GLY A 127 -23.36 2.07 1.42
C GLY A 127 -23.02 1.45 0.05
N ALA A 128 -23.28 2.13 -1.07
CA ALA A 128 -22.95 1.62 -2.40
C ALA A 128 -21.44 1.77 -2.71
N ASP A 129 -20.81 2.83 -2.21
CA ASP A 129 -19.40 3.11 -2.39
C ASP A 129 -18.52 2.22 -1.51
N VAL A 130 -19.04 1.77 -0.36
CA VAL A 130 -18.27 0.94 0.58
C VAL A 130 -17.90 -0.42 0.01
N GLU A 131 -18.80 -1.10 -0.70
CA GLU A 131 -18.50 -2.41 -1.30
C GLU A 131 -17.55 -2.28 -2.49
N ILE A 132 -17.63 -1.18 -3.25
CA ILE A 132 -16.68 -0.88 -4.32
C ILE A 132 -15.29 -0.66 -3.73
N VAL A 133 -15.19 0.12 -2.65
CA VAL A 133 -13.92 0.39 -1.96
C VAL A 133 -13.36 -0.89 -1.34
N ARG A 134 -14.18 -1.68 -0.65
CA ARG A 134 -13.84 -2.98 -0.06
C ARG A 134 -13.20 -3.91 -1.09
N ARG A 135 -13.88 -4.13 -2.22
CA ARG A 135 -13.38 -4.95 -3.32
C ARG A 135 -12.06 -4.42 -3.88
N ARG A 136 -11.95 -3.11 -4.13
CA ARG A 136 -10.72 -2.50 -4.65
C ARG A 136 -9.53 -2.66 -3.69
N ILE A 137 -9.74 -2.55 -2.39
CA ILE A 137 -8.67 -2.76 -1.40
C ILE A 137 -8.23 -4.23 -1.44
N LEU A 138 -9.16 -5.19 -1.45
CA LEU A 138 -8.85 -6.62 -1.48
C LEU A 138 -8.11 -7.02 -2.78
N GLU A 139 -8.61 -6.58 -3.93
CA GLU A 139 -7.95 -6.79 -5.23
C GLU A 139 -6.54 -6.20 -5.23
N HIS A 140 -6.40 -4.95 -4.76
CA HIS A 140 -5.11 -4.30 -4.68
C HIS A 140 -4.15 -5.02 -3.74
N ALA A 141 -4.61 -5.49 -2.58
CA ALA A 141 -3.74 -6.14 -1.62
C ALA A 141 -3.22 -7.49 -2.13
N ARG A 142 -4.08 -8.26 -2.81
CA ARG A 142 -3.76 -9.62 -3.28
C ARG A 142 -2.97 -9.65 -4.60
N HIS A 143 -3.20 -8.72 -5.52
CA HIS A 143 -2.55 -8.76 -6.84
C HIS A 143 -1.24 -7.98 -6.85
N LEU A 144 -0.09 -8.64 -7.07
CA LEU A 144 1.19 -7.94 -7.31
C LEU A 144 0.95 -6.78 -8.29
N PRO A 145 1.51 -5.58 -8.04
CA PRO A 145 1.55 -4.61 -9.11
C PRO A 145 2.34 -5.26 -10.25
N GLU A 146 1.78 -5.28 -11.46
CA GLU A 146 2.63 -5.44 -12.63
C GLU A 146 3.76 -4.41 -12.51
N PRO A 147 5.01 -4.76 -12.85
CA PRO A 147 6.07 -3.77 -12.90
C PRO A 147 5.57 -2.65 -13.81
N THR A 148 5.25 -1.51 -13.20
CA THR A 148 4.97 -0.29 -13.94
C THR A 148 6.27 0.06 -14.62
N THR A 149 6.43 -0.45 -15.84
CA THR A 149 7.38 0.09 -16.78
C THR A 149 7.06 1.57 -16.83
N PRO A 150 7.95 2.48 -16.41
CA PRO A 150 7.66 3.90 -16.45
C PRO A 150 7.23 4.22 -17.89
N PRO A 151 6.15 4.99 -18.12
CA PRO A 151 5.78 5.34 -19.48
C PRO A 151 7.00 5.96 -20.13
N ALA A 152 7.56 5.25 -21.11
CA ALA A 152 8.66 5.73 -21.90
C ALA A 152 8.23 7.12 -22.37
N SER A 153 9.06 8.10 -22.05
CA SER A 153 8.95 9.54 -22.30
C SER A 153 8.88 9.90 -23.80
N ARG A 154 8.30 9.04 -24.65
CA ARG A 154 8.18 9.15 -26.10
C ARG A 154 6.92 9.89 -26.58
N ALA A 155 6.20 10.57 -25.69
CA ALA A 155 5.24 11.61 -26.10
C ALA A 155 5.90 13.00 -26.21
N ARG A 156 7.04 13.24 -25.54
CA ARG A 156 7.75 14.54 -25.59
C ARG A 156 8.58 14.74 -26.86
N SER A 157 8.97 13.66 -27.56
CA SER A 157 9.79 13.75 -28.78
C SER A 157 9.00 14.04 -30.06
N ARG A 158 7.66 13.89 -30.07
CA ARG A 158 6.83 14.30 -31.22
C ARG A 158 6.43 15.78 -31.16
N LEU A 159 6.27 16.34 -29.95
CA LEU A 159 5.98 17.77 -29.75
C LEU A 159 7.18 18.67 -30.09
N MET A 160 8.41 18.22 -29.82
CA MET A 160 9.63 18.94 -30.21
C MET A 160 9.90 18.94 -31.73
N ARG A 161 9.29 18.01 -32.49
CA ARG A 161 9.37 17.99 -33.95
C ARG A 161 8.41 18.99 -34.60
N VAL A 162 7.30 19.31 -33.93
CA VAL A 162 6.35 20.36 -34.35
C VAL A 162 6.90 21.77 -34.05
N LEU A 163 7.70 21.92 -32.98
CA LEU A 163 8.29 23.21 -32.60
C LEU A 163 9.65 23.55 -33.27
N ARG A 164 10.23 22.63 -34.06
CA ARG A 164 11.37 22.89 -34.95
C ARG A 164 10.99 23.02 -36.43
N GLY A 165 9.71 22.85 -36.78
CA GLY A 165 9.19 23.02 -38.14
C GLY A 165 8.80 24.46 -38.51
N SER A 166 9.02 25.44 -37.63
CA SER A 166 8.69 26.84 -37.89
C SER A 166 9.91 27.74 -37.67
N ARG A 167 10.85 27.73 -38.63
CA ARG A 167 11.71 28.87 -38.95
C ARG A 167 12.38 28.64 -40.31
N ALA A 168 12.33 29.68 -41.14
CA ALA A 168 12.94 29.84 -42.47
C ALA A 168 12.20 29.22 -43.67
N ALA A 169 11.00 29.75 -43.94
CA ALA A 169 10.75 30.29 -45.28
C ALA A 169 11.32 31.72 -45.29
N SER A 170 12.20 32.02 -46.24
CA SER A 170 12.42 33.33 -46.88
C SER A 170 13.81 33.42 -47.52
N PHE A 171 13.79 33.64 -48.84
CA PHE A 171 14.85 34.00 -49.81
C PHE A 171 15.82 32.91 -50.25
#